data_AF-A0A2P4EWQ6-F1
#
_entry.id   AF-A0A2P4EWQ6-F1
#
_cell.length_a   1.000
_cell.length_b   1.000
_cell.length_c   1.000
_cell.angle_alpha   90.00
_cell.angle_beta   90.00
_cell.angle_gamma   90.00
#
_symmetry.space_group_name_H-M   'P 1'
#
loop_
_entity.id
_entity.type
_entity.pdbx_description
1 polymer ?
#
loop_
_entity_poly.entity_id
_entity_poly.type
_entity_poly.pdbx_seq_one_letter_code
_entity_poly.pdbx_strand_id
1 'polypeptide(L)'
;VGGRLRPLAFSPSAAAQAPSDGGGDALLNDHSPIPEHARFNLWRLLRVLLVGAALWALPMGLLMLWQGWHGPLTEMAWFFTKAALLTFGGAYAVLPYVYQGAVLQYGWLSPLQMIDGLALGESTPGPLIMVVVFVAFLGGYQGAFLGADQALVGGMLAALMVCWFTFLPSFLFVLGGAPLIEATRGELRLTAALTGVSAAVVGVIVNLALYFGWHVFMPADAAGPDWLALGVGLVAAGLLFGRGWTVLQTLLLGAAAGLLLGWTGLVP
;
A
#
# COMPACT_ATOMS: atom_id res chain seq x y z
N VAL A 1 3.23 24.14 -16.35
CA VAL A 1 3.60 25.57 -16.23
C VAL A 1 4.74 25.78 -15.22
N GLY A 2 4.68 25.21 -14.01
CA GLY A 2 5.74 25.33 -12.99
C GLY A 2 7.15 24.90 -13.43
N GLY A 3 7.30 23.76 -14.11
CA GLY A 3 8.60 23.28 -14.62
C GLY A 3 9.24 24.13 -15.73
N ARG A 4 8.46 25.01 -16.40
CA ARG A 4 9.00 25.98 -17.37
C ARG A 4 9.44 27.29 -16.72
N LEU A 5 8.86 27.65 -15.57
CA LEU A 5 9.10 28.92 -14.91
C LEU A 5 10.15 28.84 -13.79
N ARG A 6 10.32 27.67 -13.14
CA ARG A 6 11.31 27.45 -12.08
C ARG A 6 11.92 26.04 -12.16
N PRO A 7 12.76 25.75 -13.17
CA PRO A 7 13.34 24.42 -13.37
C PRO A 7 14.16 23.93 -12.17
N LEU A 8 14.82 24.84 -11.43
CA LEU A 8 15.64 24.51 -10.26
C LEU A 8 14.84 23.99 -9.05
N ALA A 9 13.57 24.40 -8.88
CA ALA A 9 12.73 23.92 -7.77
C ALA A 9 12.12 22.53 -8.01
N PHE A 10 12.13 22.07 -9.27
CA PHE A 10 11.58 20.78 -9.70
C PHE A 10 12.67 19.82 -10.23
N SER A 11 13.95 20.19 -10.05
CA SER A 11 15.07 19.32 -10.39
C SER A 11 15.34 18.40 -9.19
N PRO A 12 15.16 17.06 -9.32
CA PRO A 12 15.41 16.11 -8.22
C PRO A 12 16.86 16.08 -7.74
N SER A 13 17.77 16.77 -8.46
CA SER A 13 19.19 16.89 -8.13
C SER A 13 19.48 17.64 -6.82
N ALA A 14 18.56 18.47 -6.32
CA ALA A 14 18.80 19.21 -5.08
C ALA A 14 18.64 18.36 -3.80
N ALA A 15 17.86 17.27 -3.86
CA ALA A 15 17.69 16.34 -2.73
C ALA A 15 18.64 15.12 -2.82
N ALA A 16 19.15 14.80 -4.01
CA ALA A 16 20.09 13.70 -4.24
C ALA A 16 21.56 14.08 -4.05
N GLN A 17 21.89 15.37 -3.93
CA GLN A 17 23.23 15.86 -3.63
C GLN A 17 23.35 16.21 -2.14
N ALA A 18 23.13 15.24 -1.25
CA ALA A 18 23.80 15.30 0.03
C ALA A 18 25.30 15.08 -0.24
N PRO A 19 26.22 15.90 0.30
CA PRO A 19 27.64 15.62 0.15
C PRO A 19 27.92 14.26 0.79
N SER A 20 28.54 13.36 0.04
CA SER A 20 29.09 12.12 0.58
C SER A 20 30.26 12.50 1.50
N ASP A 21 29.95 12.77 2.77
CA ASP A 21 30.95 12.96 3.80
C ASP A 21 31.80 11.68 3.95
N GLY A 22 33.02 11.72 3.42
CA GLY A 22 34.20 11.09 4.01
C GLY A 22 34.26 9.56 4.20
N GLY A 23 33.40 8.77 3.56
CA GLY A 23 33.49 7.30 3.59
C GLY A 23 34.28 6.76 2.40
N GLY A 24 35.34 5.98 2.65
CA GLY A 24 36.23 5.43 1.62
C GLY A 24 35.52 4.75 0.45
N ASP A 25 36.19 4.77 -0.71
CA ASP A 25 35.70 4.27 -2.01
C ASP A 25 34.98 2.93 -1.84
N ALA A 26 33.65 2.96 -1.93
CA ALA A 26 32.84 1.76 -1.73
C ALA A 26 33.14 0.75 -2.85
N LEU A 27 33.23 -0.54 -2.50
CA LEU A 27 33.43 -1.65 -3.45
C LEU A 27 32.39 -1.67 -4.59
N LEU A 28 31.22 -1.07 -4.38
CA LEU A 28 30.18 -0.80 -5.36
C LEU A 28 29.89 0.70 -5.32
N ASN A 29 30.31 1.41 -6.36
CA ASN A 29 30.06 2.85 -6.55
C ASN A 29 29.29 3.08 -7.86
N ASP A 30 28.76 4.30 -8.06
CA ASP A 30 28.03 4.68 -9.28
C ASP A 30 28.89 4.61 -10.56
N HIS A 31 30.20 4.37 -10.41
CA HIS A 31 31.17 4.20 -11.48
C HIS A 31 31.54 2.73 -11.73
N SER A 32 30.99 1.79 -10.95
CA SER A 32 31.23 0.37 -11.11
C SER A 32 30.58 -0.14 -12.41
N PRO A 33 31.26 -1.01 -13.19
CA PRO A 33 30.70 -1.50 -14.44
C PRO A 33 29.41 -2.27 -14.18
N ILE A 34 28.37 -1.97 -14.96
CA ILE A 34 27.06 -2.62 -14.85
C ILE A 34 27.27 -4.15 -14.95
N PRO A 35 26.90 -4.92 -13.89
CA PRO A 35 27.04 -6.38 -13.88
C PRO A 35 26.36 -7.02 -15.09
N GLU A 36 26.81 -8.18 -15.56
CA GLU A 36 26.23 -8.83 -16.74
C GLU A 36 24.73 -9.13 -16.59
N HIS A 37 24.29 -9.41 -15.36
CA HIS A 37 22.88 -9.59 -15.00
C HIS A 37 22.11 -8.27 -14.80
N ALA A 38 22.74 -7.11 -14.94
CA ALA A 38 22.05 -5.82 -14.96
C ALA A 38 21.98 -5.23 -16.38
N ARG A 39 22.64 -5.87 -17.36
CA ARG A 39 22.54 -5.48 -18.78
C ARG A 39 21.20 -5.92 -19.36
N PHE A 40 20.62 -5.04 -20.18
CA PHE A 40 19.39 -5.34 -20.89
C PHE A 40 19.57 -6.52 -21.85
N ASN A 41 18.76 -7.57 -21.67
CA ASN A 41 18.70 -8.70 -22.56
C ASN A 41 17.22 -9.06 -22.80
N LEU A 42 16.76 -8.90 -24.03
CA LEU A 42 15.38 -9.16 -24.42
C LEU A 42 14.95 -10.61 -24.14
N TRP A 43 15.84 -11.59 -24.31
CA TRP A 43 15.55 -12.99 -24.02
C TRP A 43 15.35 -13.25 -22.54
N ARG A 44 16.10 -12.55 -21.69
CA ARG A 44 15.91 -12.64 -20.25
C ARG A 44 14.61 -11.97 -19.82
N LEU A 45 14.30 -10.80 -20.39
CA LEU A 45 13.02 -10.13 -20.17
C LEU A 45 11.85 -11.05 -20.56
N LEU A 46 11.90 -11.65 -21.75
CA LEU A 46 10.88 -12.61 -22.21
C LEU A 46 10.76 -13.80 -21.27
N ARG A 47 11.87 -14.38 -20.79
CA ARG A 47 11.82 -15.48 -19.80
C ARG A 47 11.18 -15.05 -18.48
N VAL A 48 11.52 -13.87 -17.95
CA VAL A 48 10.92 -13.34 -16.71
C VAL A 48 9.42 -13.13 -16.90
N LEU A 49 9.01 -12.54 -18.03
CA LEU A 49 7.60 -12.33 -18.35
C LEU A 49 6.84 -13.65 -18.52
N LEU A 50 7.42 -14.65 -19.19
CA LEU A 50 6.80 -15.96 -19.35
C LEU A 50 6.64 -16.71 -18.03
N VAL A 51 7.69 -16.73 -17.20
CA VAL A 51 7.63 -17.35 -15.87
C VAL A 51 6.63 -16.60 -15.00
N GLY A 52 6.62 -15.27 -15.03
CA GLY A 52 5.63 -14.43 -14.35
C GLY A 52 4.20 -14.73 -14.77
N ALA A 53 3.96 -14.78 -16.07
CA ALA A 53 2.65 -15.11 -16.63
C ALA A 53 2.19 -16.51 -16.21
N ALA A 54 3.09 -17.50 -16.18
CA ALA A 54 2.79 -18.84 -15.71
C ALA A 54 2.48 -18.85 -14.19
N LEU A 55 3.29 -18.18 -13.37
CA LEU A 55 3.08 -18.05 -11.93
C LEU A 55 1.81 -17.28 -11.56
N TRP A 56 1.29 -16.46 -12.47
CA TRP A 56 0.00 -15.78 -12.32
C TRP A 56 -1.15 -16.67 -12.81
N ALA A 57 -1.03 -17.22 -14.02
CA ALA A 57 -2.10 -17.96 -14.69
C ALA A 57 -2.40 -19.31 -14.01
N LEU A 58 -1.41 -19.99 -13.45
CA LEU A 58 -1.61 -21.27 -12.75
C LEU A 58 -2.52 -21.13 -11.52
N PRO A 59 -2.22 -20.29 -10.51
CA PRO A 59 -3.11 -20.12 -9.36
C PRO A 59 -4.44 -19.48 -9.77
N MET A 60 -4.45 -18.53 -10.71
CA MET A 60 -5.70 -17.91 -11.17
C MET A 60 -6.61 -18.95 -11.86
N GLY A 61 -6.05 -19.79 -12.73
CA GLY A 61 -6.77 -20.87 -13.39
C GLY A 61 -7.29 -21.90 -12.39
N LEU A 62 -6.51 -22.26 -11.37
CA LEU A 62 -6.95 -23.15 -10.30
C LEU A 62 -8.13 -22.56 -9.51
N LEU A 63 -8.07 -21.27 -9.16
CA LEU A 63 -9.16 -20.57 -8.49
C LEU A 63 -10.42 -20.51 -9.37
N MET A 64 -10.27 -20.22 -10.66
CA MET A 64 -11.40 -20.23 -11.61
C MET A 64 -12.03 -21.60 -11.77
N LEU A 65 -11.24 -22.68 -11.76
CA LEU A 65 -11.77 -24.05 -11.82
C LEU A 65 -12.46 -24.46 -10.51
N TRP A 66 -12.00 -23.94 -9.37
CA TRP A 66 -12.54 -24.30 -8.06
C TRP A 66 -13.77 -23.49 -7.66
N GLN A 67 -13.74 -22.16 -7.77
CA GLN A 67 -14.82 -21.27 -7.32
C GLN A 67 -15.52 -20.51 -8.46
N GLY A 68 -15.02 -20.62 -9.70
CA GLY A 68 -15.50 -19.81 -10.82
C GLY A 68 -14.95 -18.37 -10.79
N TRP A 69 -15.41 -17.56 -11.75
CA TRP A 69 -14.99 -16.15 -11.89
C TRP A 69 -15.54 -15.27 -10.76
N HIS A 70 -16.74 -15.56 -10.28
CA HIS A 70 -17.41 -14.86 -9.19
C HIS A 70 -17.13 -15.48 -7.82
N GLY A 71 -16.11 -16.35 -7.74
CA GLY A 71 -15.62 -16.88 -6.47
C GLY A 71 -14.93 -15.77 -5.66
N PRO A 72 -15.12 -15.71 -4.33
CA PRO A 72 -14.55 -14.65 -3.49
C PRO A 72 -13.02 -14.55 -3.61
N LEU A 73 -12.32 -15.69 -3.68
CA LEU A 73 -10.86 -15.69 -3.85
C LEU A 73 -10.43 -15.24 -5.25
N THR A 74 -11.20 -15.62 -6.29
CA THR A 74 -10.94 -15.22 -7.67
C THR A 74 -11.13 -13.71 -7.84
N GLU A 75 -12.20 -13.15 -7.25
CA GLU A 75 -12.48 -11.71 -7.27
C GLU A 75 -11.40 -10.93 -6.52
N MET A 76 -10.99 -11.39 -5.33
CA MET A 76 -9.85 -10.81 -4.59
C MET A 76 -8.56 -10.86 -5.41
N ALA A 77 -8.19 -12.03 -5.94
CA ALA A 77 -6.99 -12.21 -6.75
C ALA A 77 -6.98 -11.25 -7.96
N TRP A 78 -8.11 -11.12 -8.66
CA TRP A 78 -8.25 -10.26 -9.82
C TRP A 78 -8.20 -8.77 -9.45
N PHE A 79 -8.89 -8.38 -8.38
CA PHE A 79 -8.91 -7.01 -7.88
C PHE A 79 -7.50 -6.55 -7.47
N PHE A 80 -6.78 -7.35 -6.69
CA PHE A 80 -5.44 -7.00 -6.22
C PHE A 80 -4.38 -7.12 -7.31
N THR A 81 -4.55 -8.00 -8.30
CA THR A 81 -3.74 -7.99 -9.54
C THR A 81 -3.87 -6.63 -10.25
N LYS A 82 -5.10 -6.11 -10.41
CA LYS A 82 -5.32 -4.78 -11.00
C LYS A 82 -4.71 -3.67 -10.16
N ALA A 83 -4.91 -3.72 -8.85
CA ALA A 83 -4.30 -2.76 -7.93
C ALA A 83 -2.78 -2.71 -8.12
N ALA A 84 -2.13 -3.88 -8.21
CA ALA A 84 -0.68 -3.97 -8.38
C ALA A 84 -0.17 -3.53 -9.75
N LEU A 85 -0.94 -3.73 -10.83
CA LEU A 85 -0.56 -3.34 -12.19
C LEU A 85 -0.86 -1.87 -12.52
N LEU A 86 -1.90 -1.29 -11.92
CA LEU A 86 -2.45 0.01 -12.32
C LEU A 86 -2.13 1.13 -11.33
N THR A 87 -1.53 0.83 -10.19
CA THR A 87 -1.24 1.86 -9.18
C THR A 87 0.17 2.41 -9.30
N PHE A 88 0.26 3.74 -9.37
CA PHE A 88 1.50 4.50 -9.34
C PHE A 88 1.42 5.50 -8.19
N GLY A 89 2.55 5.76 -7.51
CA GLY A 89 2.60 6.73 -6.41
C GLY A 89 2.89 6.18 -5.01
N GLY A 90 3.32 4.92 -4.90
CA GLY A 90 3.64 4.29 -3.62
C GLY A 90 2.42 3.71 -2.92
N ALA A 91 2.63 3.12 -1.73
CA ALA A 91 1.59 2.37 -1.04
C ALA A 91 0.36 3.23 -0.68
N TYR A 92 0.53 4.48 -0.23
CA TYR A 92 -0.61 5.37 0.08
C TYR A 92 -1.50 5.69 -1.12
N ALA A 93 -0.97 5.65 -2.35
CA ALA A 93 -1.74 5.88 -3.56
C ALA A 93 -2.73 4.74 -3.87
N VAL A 94 -2.47 3.53 -3.38
CA VAL A 94 -3.33 2.37 -3.65
C VAL A 94 -4.50 2.25 -2.68
N LEU A 95 -4.38 2.80 -1.47
CA LEU A 95 -5.41 2.71 -0.43
C LEU A 95 -6.78 3.22 -0.91
N PRO A 96 -6.90 4.35 -1.63
CA PRO A 96 -8.18 4.83 -2.14
C PRO A 96 -8.82 3.85 -3.13
N TYR A 97 -8.01 3.20 -3.97
CA TYR A 97 -8.48 2.16 -4.88
C TYR A 97 -8.95 0.92 -4.10
N VAL A 98 -8.16 0.47 -3.13
CA VAL A 98 -8.52 -0.66 -2.25
C VAL A 98 -9.77 -0.35 -1.44
N TYR A 99 -9.92 0.88 -0.94
CA TYR A 99 -11.11 1.32 -0.23
C TYR A 99 -12.36 1.23 -1.10
N GLN A 100 -12.30 1.79 -2.32
CA GLN A 100 -13.43 1.74 -3.26
C GLN A 100 -13.81 0.30 -3.61
N GLY A 101 -12.83 -0.58 -3.81
CA GLY A 101 -13.10 -1.99 -4.09
C GLY A 101 -13.60 -2.74 -2.85
N ALA A 102 -12.74 -2.88 -1.84
CA ALA A 102 -12.97 -3.76 -0.70
C ALA A 102 -14.10 -3.28 0.22
N VAL A 103 -14.33 -1.97 0.35
CA VAL A 103 -15.38 -1.42 1.23
C VAL A 103 -16.64 -1.12 0.44
N LEU A 104 -16.54 -0.31 -0.63
CA LEU A 104 -17.75 0.19 -1.32
C LEU A 104 -18.33 -0.80 -2.33
N GLN A 105 -17.49 -1.49 -3.10
CA GLN A 105 -17.95 -2.34 -4.21
C GLN A 105 -18.22 -3.78 -3.76
N TYR A 106 -17.25 -4.42 -3.10
CA TYR A 106 -17.33 -5.83 -2.72
C TYR A 106 -17.82 -6.05 -1.28
N GLY A 107 -17.77 -5.01 -0.43
CA GLY A 107 -18.24 -5.10 0.95
C GLY A 107 -17.48 -6.13 1.80
N TRP A 108 -16.21 -6.40 1.49
CA TRP A 108 -15.36 -7.30 2.27
C TRP A 108 -15.05 -6.77 3.67
N LEU A 109 -14.99 -5.44 3.82
CA LEU A 109 -14.74 -4.76 5.09
C LEU A 109 -15.70 -3.60 5.28
N SER A 110 -15.99 -3.27 6.53
CA SER A 110 -16.58 -1.98 6.89
C SER A 110 -15.54 -0.83 6.80
N PRO A 111 -15.97 0.44 6.73
CA PRO A 111 -15.06 1.58 6.75
C PRO A 111 -14.14 1.58 7.98
N LEU A 112 -14.68 1.27 9.17
CA LEU A 112 -13.90 1.21 10.41
C LEU A 112 -12.87 0.08 10.38
N GLN A 113 -13.24 -1.10 9.89
CA GLN A 113 -12.31 -2.22 9.75
C GLN A 113 -11.15 -1.92 8.79
N MET A 114 -11.38 -1.13 7.74
CA MET A 114 -10.31 -0.68 6.85
C MET A 114 -9.36 0.29 7.56
N ILE A 115 -9.88 1.15 8.44
CA ILE A 115 -9.07 2.08 9.25
C ILE A 115 -8.24 1.30 10.28
N ASP A 116 -8.84 0.31 10.94
CA ASP A 116 -8.12 -0.59 11.85
C ASP A 116 -7.00 -1.35 11.12
N GLY A 117 -7.29 -1.84 9.91
CA GLY A 117 -6.28 -2.47 9.06
C GLY A 117 -5.12 -1.55 8.70
N LEU A 118 -5.42 -0.29 8.39
CA LEU A 118 -4.39 0.72 8.14
C LEU A 118 -3.55 0.98 9.40
N ALA A 119 -4.19 1.15 10.56
CA ALA A 119 -3.50 1.37 11.83
C ALA A 119 -2.58 0.19 12.17
N LEU A 120 -3.04 -1.04 11.95
CA LEU A 120 -2.22 -2.24 12.12
C LEU A 120 -1.05 -2.27 11.13
N GLY A 121 -1.28 -1.96 9.85
CA GLY A 121 -0.23 -1.89 8.83
C GLY A 121 0.87 -0.88 9.17
N GLU A 122 0.50 0.30 9.67
CA GLU A 122 1.43 1.35 10.11
C GLU A 122 2.14 1.01 11.43
N SER A 123 1.56 0.13 12.25
CA SER A 123 2.18 -0.31 13.51
C SER A 123 3.27 -1.38 13.29
N THR A 124 3.20 -2.13 12.19
CA THR A 124 4.19 -3.17 11.87
C THR A 124 5.37 -2.60 11.11
N PRO A 125 6.62 -2.91 11.49
CA PRO A 125 7.78 -2.55 10.68
C PRO A 125 7.74 -3.32 9.37
N GLY A 126 7.36 -2.66 8.27
CA GLY A 126 7.27 -3.31 6.97
C GLY A 126 6.71 -2.40 5.87
N PRO A 127 6.56 -2.95 4.65
CA PRO A 127 5.94 -2.22 3.56
C PRO A 127 4.47 -1.92 3.87
N LEU A 128 4.06 -0.66 3.84
CA LEU A 128 2.68 -0.24 4.10
C LEU A 128 1.64 -0.99 3.25
N ILE A 129 2.03 -1.42 2.04
CA ILE A 129 1.19 -2.21 1.14
C ILE A 129 0.65 -3.48 1.81
N MET A 130 1.28 -3.99 2.89
CA MET A 130 0.81 -5.16 3.65
C MET A 130 -0.59 -5.00 4.24
N VAL A 131 -1.14 -3.77 4.31
CA VAL A 131 -2.56 -3.55 4.64
C VAL A 131 -3.50 -4.39 3.76
N VAL A 132 -3.16 -4.63 2.50
CA VAL A 132 -4.00 -5.44 1.58
C VAL A 132 -4.11 -6.91 2.02
N VAL A 133 -3.11 -7.43 2.71
CA VAL A 133 -3.10 -8.79 3.26
C VAL A 133 -4.08 -8.87 4.45
N PHE A 134 -4.12 -7.83 5.29
CA PHE A 134 -5.12 -7.71 6.34
C PHE A 134 -6.54 -7.59 5.77
N VAL A 135 -6.72 -6.75 4.75
CA VAL A 135 -8.00 -6.60 4.04
C VAL A 135 -8.48 -7.95 3.51
N ALA A 136 -7.60 -8.70 2.85
CA ALA A 136 -7.93 -10.02 2.34
C ALA A 136 -8.24 -11.03 3.44
N PHE A 137 -7.43 -11.05 4.52
CA PHE A 137 -7.67 -11.91 5.66
C PHE A 137 -9.06 -11.68 6.25
N LEU A 138 -9.39 -10.42 6.51
CA LEU A 138 -10.64 -10.07 7.16
C LEU A 138 -11.84 -10.32 6.25
N GLY A 139 -11.73 -9.98 4.96
CA GLY A 139 -12.76 -10.32 3.97
C GLY A 139 -12.97 -11.83 3.82
N GLY A 140 -11.90 -12.63 3.87
CA GLY A 140 -11.99 -14.08 3.80
C GLY A 140 -12.52 -14.72 5.08
N TYR A 141 -12.16 -14.16 6.24
CA TYR A 141 -12.65 -14.58 7.55
C TYR A 141 -14.16 -14.32 7.69
N GLN A 142 -14.62 -13.13 7.31
CA GLN A 142 -16.04 -12.76 7.39
C GLN A 142 -16.88 -13.42 6.30
N GLY A 143 -16.33 -13.55 5.09
CA GLY A 143 -17.01 -14.18 3.97
C GLY A 143 -17.27 -15.68 4.16
N ALA A 144 -16.55 -16.32 5.10
CA ALA A 144 -16.71 -17.73 5.50
C ALA A 144 -16.89 -18.69 4.31
N PHE A 145 -16.16 -18.45 3.21
CA PHE A 145 -16.37 -19.15 1.93
C PHE A 145 -15.95 -20.63 1.96
N LEU A 146 -15.28 -21.07 3.03
CA LEU A 146 -14.96 -22.47 3.34
C LEU A 146 -15.93 -23.10 4.37
N GLY A 147 -16.95 -22.36 4.79
CA GLY A 147 -17.81 -22.70 5.93
C GLY A 147 -17.40 -21.97 7.21
N ALA A 148 -18.37 -21.75 8.11
CA ALA A 148 -18.19 -20.99 9.35
C ALA A 148 -17.10 -21.61 10.26
N ASP A 149 -17.02 -22.94 10.31
CA ASP A 149 -16.04 -23.66 11.12
C ASP A 149 -14.59 -23.49 10.63
N GLN A 150 -14.41 -23.04 9.38
CA GLN A 150 -13.11 -22.85 8.73
C GLN A 150 -12.81 -21.38 8.40
N ALA A 151 -13.50 -20.43 9.02
CA ALA A 151 -13.32 -19.00 8.79
C ALA A 151 -11.86 -18.56 8.90
N LEU A 152 -11.12 -19.08 9.88
CA LEU A 152 -9.70 -18.77 10.05
C LEU A 152 -8.85 -19.23 8.86
N VAL A 153 -9.11 -20.44 8.36
CA VAL A 153 -8.43 -20.99 7.18
C VAL A 153 -8.79 -20.18 5.94
N GLY A 154 -10.07 -19.79 5.79
CA GLY A 154 -10.53 -18.92 4.71
C GLY A 154 -9.80 -17.58 4.70
N GLY A 155 -9.68 -16.93 5.86
CA GLY A 155 -8.89 -15.71 6.01
C GLY A 155 -7.42 -15.90 5.65
N MET A 156 -6.77 -16.95 6.16
CA MET A 156 -5.36 -17.24 5.85
C MET A 156 -5.13 -17.49 4.35
N LEU A 157 -6.02 -18.23 3.68
CA LEU A 157 -5.93 -18.46 2.25
C LEU A 157 -6.12 -17.16 1.46
N ALA A 158 -7.11 -16.34 1.82
CA ALA A 158 -7.32 -15.05 1.17
C ALA A 158 -6.09 -14.14 1.32
N ALA A 159 -5.51 -14.07 2.52
CA ALA A 159 -4.28 -13.34 2.80
C ALA A 159 -3.11 -13.80 1.92
N LEU A 160 -2.89 -15.12 1.81
CA LEU A 160 -1.82 -15.70 0.99
C LEU A 160 -2.04 -15.42 -0.50
N MET A 161 -3.26 -15.58 -0.99
CA MET A 161 -3.59 -15.32 -2.38
C MET A 161 -3.40 -13.84 -2.73
N VAL A 162 -3.93 -12.93 -1.92
CA VAL A 162 -3.76 -11.50 -2.16
C VAL A 162 -2.31 -11.06 -2.05
N CYS A 163 -1.54 -11.61 -1.11
CA CYS A 163 -0.10 -11.40 -1.04
C CYS A 163 0.58 -11.81 -2.36
N TRP A 164 0.29 -13.02 -2.84
CA TRP A 164 0.83 -13.52 -4.11
C TRP A 164 0.49 -12.61 -5.29
N PHE A 165 -0.79 -12.30 -5.50
CA PHE A 165 -1.26 -11.52 -6.64
C PHE A 165 -0.90 -10.04 -6.56
N THR A 166 -0.63 -9.49 -5.37
CA THR A 166 -0.15 -8.12 -5.21
C THR A 166 1.35 -8.01 -5.49
N PHE A 167 2.16 -8.92 -4.94
CA PHE A 167 3.62 -8.82 -5.04
C PHE A 167 4.17 -9.41 -6.34
N LEU A 168 3.50 -10.37 -6.97
CA LEU A 168 3.98 -10.99 -8.21
C LEU A 168 4.19 -9.94 -9.32
N PRO A 169 3.25 -9.05 -9.65
CA PRO A 169 3.49 -7.98 -10.61
C PRO A 169 4.66 -7.07 -10.22
N SER A 170 4.80 -6.73 -8.93
CA SER A 170 5.92 -5.91 -8.45
C SER A 170 7.27 -6.58 -8.68
N PHE A 171 7.39 -7.89 -8.42
CA PHE A 171 8.61 -8.64 -8.74
C PHE A 171 8.89 -8.70 -10.24
N LEU A 172 7.86 -8.81 -11.08
CA LEU A 172 8.04 -8.77 -12.53
C LEU A 172 8.52 -7.39 -13.01
N PHE A 173 7.98 -6.31 -12.46
CA PHE A 173 8.45 -4.96 -12.76
C PHE A 173 9.87 -4.71 -12.26
N VAL A 174 10.25 -5.22 -11.09
CA VAL A 174 11.62 -5.07 -10.58
C VAL A 174 12.59 -5.90 -11.42
N LEU A 175 12.33 -7.20 -11.62
CA LEU A 175 13.23 -8.11 -12.31
C LEU A 175 13.33 -7.82 -13.81
N GLY A 176 12.22 -7.42 -14.44
CA GLY A 176 12.18 -7.10 -15.88
C GLY A 176 12.45 -5.62 -16.17
N GLY A 177 11.99 -4.72 -15.31
CA GLY A 177 12.07 -3.27 -15.52
C GLY A 177 13.37 -2.63 -15.03
N ALA A 178 14.05 -3.18 -14.01
CA ALA A 178 15.29 -2.58 -13.52
C ALA A 178 16.36 -2.40 -14.62
N PRO A 179 16.64 -3.38 -15.50
CA PRO A 179 17.58 -3.19 -16.61
C PRO A 179 17.13 -2.15 -17.65
N LEU A 180 15.81 -1.96 -17.81
CA LEU A 180 15.24 -0.98 -18.76
C LEU A 180 15.34 0.44 -18.20
N ILE A 181 15.04 0.61 -16.91
CA ILE A 181 15.18 1.88 -16.18
C ILE A 181 16.65 2.28 -16.14
N GLU A 182 17.55 1.31 -15.94
CA GLU A 182 19.00 1.51 -16.00
C GLU A 182 19.46 2.07 -17.34
N ALA A 183 18.98 1.47 -18.44
CA ALA A 183 19.31 1.90 -19.79
C ALA A 183 18.71 3.26 -20.17
N THR A 184 17.73 3.77 -19.40
CA THR A 184 17.01 5.02 -19.69
C THR A 184 17.24 6.11 -18.64
N ARG A 185 18.20 5.94 -17.73
CA ARG A 185 18.61 6.98 -16.77
C ARG A 185 19.06 8.25 -17.54
N GLY A 186 18.26 9.32 -17.51
CA GLY A 186 18.60 10.62 -18.10
C GLY A 186 17.52 11.31 -18.94
N GLU A 187 16.42 10.61 -19.27
CA GLU A 187 15.33 11.20 -20.06
C GLU A 187 14.40 12.11 -19.24
N LEU A 188 14.58 13.43 -19.38
CA LEU A 188 13.80 14.50 -18.73
C LEU A 188 12.27 14.38 -18.92
N ARG A 189 11.82 13.72 -20.00
CA ARG A 189 10.38 13.54 -20.30
C ARG A 189 9.70 12.60 -19.30
N LEU A 190 10.40 11.58 -18.80
CA LEU A 190 9.86 10.67 -17.79
C LEU A 190 9.72 11.36 -16.44
N THR A 191 10.71 12.16 -16.04
CA THR A 191 10.71 12.84 -14.74
C THR A 191 9.50 13.77 -14.58
N ALA A 192 9.19 14.58 -15.60
CA ALA A 192 8.07 15.53 -15.54
C ALA A 192 6.70 14.84 -15.43
N ALA A 193 6.49 13.72 -16.13
CA ALA A 193 5.27 12.93 -16.02
C ALA A 193 5.11 12.32 -14.62
N LEU A 194 6.20 11.76 -14.06
CA LEU A 194 6.22 11.18 -12.72
C LEU A 194 5.95 12.22 -11.62
N THR A 195 6.43 13.46 -11.77
CA THR A 195 6.09 14.56 -10.86
C THR A 195 4.60 14.90 -10.90
N GLY A 196 3.98 14.89 -12.10
CA GLY A 196 2.54 15.09 -12.25
C GLY A 196 1.72 14.02 -11.55
N VAL A 197 2.11 12.75 -11.70
CA VAL A 197 1.48 11.62 -10.99
C VAL A 197 1.62 11.81 -9.48
N SER A 198 2.80 12.20 -8.99
CA SER A 198 3.03 12.43 -7.55
C SER A 198 2.12 13.53 -6.98
N ALA A 199 1.88 14.61 -7.73
CA ALA A 199 0.94 15.67 -7.31
C ALA A 199 -0.51 15.19 -7.24
N ALA A 200 -0.94 14.37 -8.20
CA ALA A 200 -2.27 13.74 -8.16
C ALA A 200 -2.41 12.81 -6.94
N VAL A 201 -1.39 12.00 -6.67
CA VAL A 201 -1.33 11.09 -5.52
C VAL A 201 -1.54 11.84 -4.21
N VAL A 202 -0.90 13.00 -4.02
CA VAL A 202 -1.12 13.84 -2.81
C VAL A 202 -2.60 14.22 -2.67
N GLY A 203 -3.26 14.65 -3.75
CA GLY A 203 -4.69 14.98 -3.72
C GLY A 203 -5.57 13.78 -3.35
N VAL A 204 -5.26 12.60 -3.88
CA VAL A 204 -6.00 11.37 -3.58
C VAL A 204 -5.78 10.94 -2.11
N ILE A 205 -4.56 11.09 -1.58
CA ILE A 205 -4.26 10.84 -0.16
C ILE A 205 -5.05 11.78 0.75
N VAL A 206 -5.10 13.08 0.42
CA VAL A 206 -5.88 14.07 1.20
C VAL A 206 -7.38 13.72 1.18
N ASN A 207 -7.93 13.34 0.02
CA ASN A 207 -9.31 12.90 -0.08
C ASN A 207 -9.59 11.72 0.87
N LEU A 208 -8.74 10.70 0.82
CA LEU A 208 -8.87 9.52 1.68
C LEU A 208 -8.77 9.87 3.16
N ALA A 209 -7.84 10.74 3.54
CA ALA A 209 -7.67 11.18 4.93
C ALA A 209 -8.92 11.90 5.46
N LEU A 210 -9.50 12.80 4.66
CA LEU A 210 -10.74 13.50 5.02
C LEU A 210 -11.93 12.51 5.13
N TYR A 211 -11.99 11.55 4.22
CA TYR A 211 -13.05 10.55 4.19
C TYR A 211 -12.99 9.62 5.43
N PHE A 212 -11.79 9.13 5.78
CA PHE A 212 -11.62 8.33 7.00
C PHE A 212 -11.86 9.16 8.26
N GLY A 213 -11.36 10.40 8.31
CA GLY A 213 -11.65 11.33 9.40
C GLY A 213 -13.16 11.50 9.61
N TRP A 214 -13.93 11.62 8.53
CA TRP A 214 -15.39 11.70 8.61
C TRP A 214 -16.00 10.45 9.26
N HIS A 215 -15.59 9.24 8.85
CA HIS A 215 -16.15 8.00 9.41
C HIS A 215 -15.71 7.72 10.85
N VAL A 216 -14.57 8.26 11.27
CA VAL A 216 -14.09 8.18 12.67
C VAL A 216 -14.81 9.19 13.55
N PHE A 217 -14.95 10.44 13.10
CA PHE A 217 -15.55 11.51 13.91
C PHE A 217 -17.09 11.53 13.87
N MET A 218 -17.70 10.95 12.83
CA MET A 218 -19.14 10.78 12.70
C MET A 218 -19.48 9.31 12.39
N PRO A 219 -19.53 8.45 13.42
CA PRO A 219 -19.98 7.07 13.26
C PRO A 219 -21.44 7.03 12.77
N ALA A 220 -21.75 6.11 11.85
CA ALA A 220 -23.09 6.01 11.25
C ALA A 220 -24.21 5.71 12.27
N ASP A 221 -23.86 5.08 13.39
CA ASP A 221 -24.81 4.66 14.42
C ASP A 221 -24.98 5.70 15.55
N ALA A 222 -24.23 6.81 15.51
CA ALA A 222 -24.26 7.85 16.53
C ALA A 222 -25.13 9.04 16.10
N ALA A 223 -25.94 9.57 17.02
CA ALA A 223 -26.79 10.75 16.79
C ALA A 223 -25.99 12.08 16.71
N GLY A 224 -24.66 12.04 16.74
CA GLY A 224 -23.80 13.22 16.74
C GLY A 224 -22.30 12.89 16.65
N PRO A 225 -21.43 13.91 16.67
CA PRO A 225 -19.99 13.74 16.59
C PRO A 225 -19.45 12.98 17.80
N ASP A 226 -18.50 12.07 17.57
CA ASP A 226 -17.76 11.43 18.64
C ASP A 226 -16.73 12.41 19.21
N TRP A 227 -17.11 13.07 20.31
CA TRP A 227 -16.25 14.01 21.02
C TRP A 227 -14.99 13.38 21.60
N LEU A 228 -15.05 12.09 21.95
CA LEU A 228 -13.88 11.36 22.43
C LEU A 228 -12.89 11.15 21.29
N ALA A 229 -13.36 10.66 20.14
CA ALA A 229 -12.52 10.47 18.95
C ALA A 229 -11.89 11.79 18.48
N LEU A 230 -12.65 12.89 18.50
CA LEU A 230 -12.13 14.23 18.19
C LEU A 230 -11.06 14.68 19.20
N GLY A 231 -11.28 14.45 20.49
CA GLY A 231 -10.30 14.77 21.54
C GLY A 231 -9.00 13.99 21.37
N VAL A 232 -9.08 12.68 21.14
CA VAL A 232 -7.92 11.82 20.88
C VAL A 232 -7.20 12.24 19.60
N GLY A 233 -7.93 12.55 18.54
CA GLY A 233 -7.38 13.03 17.26
C GLY A 233 -6.59 14.33 17.40
N LEU A 234 -7.10 15.30 18.18
CA LEU A 234 -6.40 16.56 18.45
C LEU A 234 -5.12 16.35 19.28
N VAL A 235 -5.17 15.48 20.29
CA VAL A 235 -3.98 15.13 21.08
C VAL A 235 -2.92 14.44 20.22
N ALA A 236 -3.33 13.48 19.39
CA ALA A 236 -2.44 12.80 18.46
C ALA A 236 -1.80 13.77 17.46
N ALA A 237 -2.58 14.69 16.88
CA ALA A 237 -2.06 15.74 16.01
C ALA A 237 -1.04 16.64 16.74
N GLY A 238 -1.32 17.04 17.97
CA GLY A 238 -0.39 17.81 18.80
C GLY A 238 0.93 17.07 19.08
N LEU A 239 0.87 15.77 19.35
CA LEU A 239 2.07 14.95 19.58
C LEU A 239 2.91 14.76 18.32
N LEU A 240 2.26 14.51 17.17
CA LEU A 240 2.94 14.33 15.89
C LEU A 240 3.56 15.64 15.39
N PHE A 241 2.77 16.70 15.26
CA PHE A 241 3.21 17.96 14.64
C PHE A 241 3.95 18.88 15.61
N GLY A 242 3.60 18.87 16.90
CA GLY A 242 4.22 19.74 17.89
C GLY A 242 5.49 19.15 18.51
N ARG A 243 5.50 17.83 18.76
CA ARG A 243 6.58 17.16 19.51
C ARG A 243 7.44 16.22 18.65
N GLY A 244 7.10 16.06 17.37
CA GLY A 244 7.87 15.27 16.40
C GLY A 244 7.88 13.78 16.71
N TRP A 245 6.87 13.27 17.41
CA TRP A 245 6.81 11.86 17.78
C TRP A 245 6.57 10.97 16.57
N THR A 246 7.07 9.74 16.65
CA THR A 246 6.83 8.73 15.61
C THR A 246 5.39 8.22 15.66
N VAL A 247 4.85 7.83 14.51
CA VAL A 247 3.48 7.27 14.39
C VAL A 247 3.29 6.09 15.35
N LEU A 248 4.32 5.24 15.51
CA LEU A 248 4.29 4.11 16.42
C LEU A 248 4.15 4.53 17.89
N GLN A 249 4.87 5.55 18.34
CA GLN A 249 4.77 6.04 19.72
C GLN A 249 3.37 6.61 20.01
N THR A 250 2.79 7.33 19.06
CA THR A 250 1.42 7.86 19.21
C THR A 250 0.37 6.76 19.18
N LEU A 251 0.55 5.72 18.35
CA LEU A 251 -0.32 4.55 18.33
C LEU A 251 -0.24 3.77 19.65
N LEU A 252 0.95 3.54 20.19
CA LEU A 252 1.13 2.82 21.45
C LEU A 252 0.48 3.56 22.63
N LEU A 253 0.61 4.88 22.69
CA LEU A 253 -0.04 5.67 23.72
C LEU A 253 -1.56 5.74 23.53
N GLY A 254 -2.02 5.86 22.29
CA GLY A 254 -3.45 5.78 21.96
C GLY A 254 -4.04 4.42 22.38
N ALA A 255 -3.36 3.33 22.05
CA ALA A 255 -3.76 1.97 22.42
C ALA A 255 -3.75 1.78 23.95
N ALA A 256 -2.72 2.26 24.64
CA ALA A 256 -2.65 2.21 26.10
C ALA A 256 -3.77 3.04 26.76
N ALA A 257 -4.04 4.25 26.25
CA ALA A 257 -5.12 5.10 26.72
C ALA A 257 -6.50 4.46 26.47
N GLY A 258 -6.70 3.86 25.28
CA GLY A 258 -7.91 3.13 24.93
C GLY A 258 -8.15 1.91 25.84
N LEU A 259 -7.11 1.12 26.10
CA LEU A 259 -7.16 -0.01 27.04
C LEU A 259 -7.53 0.43 28.46
N LEU A 260 -6.94 1.54 28.94
CA LEU A 260 -7.25 2.09 30.25
C LEU A 260 -8.70 2.59 30.34
N LEU A 261 -9.17 3.28 29.30
CA LEU A 261 -10.56 3.77 29.23
C LEU A 261 -11.57 2.62 29.17
N GLY A 262 -11.29 1.57 28.39
CA GLY A 262 -12.09 0.35 28.33
C GLY A 262 -12.15 -0.39 29.69
N TRP A 263 -11.02 -0.42 30.42
CA TRP A 263 -10.99 -0.99 31.78
C TRP A 263 -11.84 -0.21 32.79
N THR A 264 -12.02 1.10 32.58
CA THR A 264 -12.86 1.95 33.44
C THR A 264 -14.35 1.93 33.08
N GLY A 265 -14.75 1.24 32.00
CA GLY A 265 -16.15 1.12 31.56
C GLY A 265 -16.75 2.42 31.01
N LEU A 266 -15.93 3.44 30.74
CA LEU A 266 -16.33 4.73 30.18
C LEU A 266 -16.51 4.68 28.65
N VAL A 267 -16.06 3.60 28.01
CA VAL A 267 -16.18 3.32 26.58
C VAL A 267 -16.60 1.84 26.46
N PRO A 268 -17.55 1.48 25.58
CA PRO A 268 -17.97 0.09 25.37
C PRO A 268 -16.85 -0.82 24.86
#